data_AF-A0A2N9MW55-F1
#
_entry.id   AF-A0A2N9MW55-F1
#
_cell.length_a   1.000
_cell.length_b   1.000
_cell.length_c   1.000
_cell.angle_alpha   90.00
_cell.angle_beta   90.00
_cell.angle_gamma   90.00
#
_symmetry.space_group_name_H-M   'P 1'
#
loop_
_entity.id
_entity.type
_entity.pdbx_description
1 polymer ?
#
loop_
_entity_poly.entity_id
_entity_poly.type
_entity_poly.pdbx_seq_one_letter_code
_entity_poly.pdbx_strand_id
1 'polypeptide(L)'
;MDLRVYYQKIRDTESRILDQFPVVVSRETQDGGKVGVCTEVSRAIAAKMLVEGTVREATSEEARVFRKAHVEAKRALEEAEAAKTLQFKVVSVDEVKRLTSARGAQDRA
;
A
#
# COMPACT_ATOMS: atom_id res chain seq x y z
N MET A 1 -18.03 -28.89 -2.42
CA MET A 1 -18.29 -27.62 -1.70
C MET A 1 -19.57 -27.00 -2.25
N ASP A 2 -20.57 -26.74 -1.41
CA ASP A 2 -21.77 -26.02 -1.87
C ASP A 2 -21.44 -24.52 -1.97
N LEU A 3 -21.36 -24.02 -3.20
CA LEU A 3 -21.01 -22.64 -3.49
C LEU A 3 -22.01 -21.65 -2.88
N ARG A 4 -23.30 -22.00 -2.81
CA ARG A 4 -24.33 -21.12 -2.24
C ARG A 4 -24.10 -20.94 -0.75
N VAL A 5 -23.82 -22.03 -0.04
CA VAL A 5 -23.50 -22.00 1.38
C VAL A 5 -22.21 -21.23 1.64
N TYR A 6 -21.19 -21.39 0.80
CA TYR A 6 -19.94 -20.64 0.92
C TYR A 6 -20.14 -19.13 0.76
N TYR A 7 -20.81 -18.68 -0.30
CA TYR A 7 -21.07 -17.25 -0.51
C TYR A 7 -22.01 -16.67 0.55
N GLN A 8 -22.95 -17.47 1.07
CA GLN A 8 -23.78 -17.04 2.20
C GLN A 8 -22.93 -16.78 3.44
N LYS A 9 -22.01 -17.70 3.79
CA LYS A 9 -21.08 -17.51 4.92
C LYS A 9 -20.21 -16.26 4.76
N ILE A 10 -19.75 -15.97 3.55
CA ILE A 10 -18.98 -14.74 3.28
C ILE A 10 -19.83 -13.51 3.55
N ARG A 11 -21.06 -13.45 3.03
CA ARG A 11 -21.97 -12.31 3.25
C ARG A 11 -22.32 -12.13 4.73
N ASP A 12 -22.59 -13.24 5.42
CA ASP A 12 -22.88 -13.22 6.86
C ASP A 12 -21.67 -12.69 7.64
N THR A 13 -20.46 -13.14 7.30
CA THR A 13 -19.22 -12.66 7.92
C THR A 13 -18.97 -11.19 7.61
N GLU A 14 -19.14 -10.77 6.35
CA GLU A 14 -18.98 -9.38 5.90
C GLU A 14 -19.91 -8.43 6.66
N SER A 15 -21.16 -8.84 6.91
CA SER A 15 -22.14 -8.04 7.66
C SER A 15 -21.74 -7.77 9.12
N ARG A 16 -20.86 -8.61 9.69
CA ARG A 16 -20.37 -8.50 11.07
C ARG A 16 -19.14 -7.61 11.18
N ILE A 17 -18.48 -7.33 10.05
CA ILE A 17 -17.32 -6.44 9.99
C ILE A 17 -17.83 -5.00 9.91
N LEU A 18 -17.65 -4.27 11.02
CA LEU A 18 -18.11 -2.88 11.15
C LEU A 18 -17.17 -1.91 10.43
N ASP A 19 -15.86 -2.15 10.48
CA ASP A 19 -14.86 -1.30 9.85
C ASP A 19 -14.89 -1.46 8.32
N GLN A 20 -14.80 -0.35 7.57
CA GLN A 20 -14.74 -0.40 6.11
C GLN A 20 -13.44 -1.04 5.61
N PHE A 21 -12.34 -0.83 6.35
CA PHE A 21 -11.01 -1.32 6.03
C PHE A 21 -10.41 -2.06 7.24
N PRO A 22 -10.92 -3.26 7.56
CA PRO A 22 -10.40 -4.04 8.67
C PRO A 22 -8.94 -4.44 8.44
N VAL A 23 -8.17 -4.48 9.53
CA VAL A 23 -6.84 -5.08 9.56
C VAL A 23 -6.99 -6.56 9.93
N VAL A 24 -6.42 -7.42 9.10
CA VAL A 24 -6.38 -8.88 9.33
C VAL A 24 -4.94 -9.34 9.52
N VAL A 25 -4.74 -10.41 10.29
CA VAL A 25 -3.43 -11.01 10.52
C VAL A 25 -3.38 -12.37 9.85
N SER A 26 -2.37 -12.58 9.00
CA SER A 26 -2.16 -13.85 8.32
C SER A 26 -1.91 -15.00 9.30
N ARG A 27 -2.53 -16.14 9.02
CA ARG A 27 -2.24 -17.41 9.69
C ARG A 27 -1.19 -18.18 8.89
N GLU A 28 -0.66 -19.22 9.51
CA GLU A 28 0.18 -20.19 8.83
C GLU A 28 -0.65 -20.93 7.77
N THR A 29 -0.31 -20.70 6.51
CA THR A 29 -0.88 -21.43 5.38
C THR A 29 0.16 -22.42 4.85
N GLN A 30 -0.30 -23.58 4.39
CA GLN A 30 0.57 -24.61 3.80
C GLN A 30 1.31 -24.09 2.55
N ASP A 31 0.81 -23.03 1.93
CA ASP A 31 1.37 -22.39 0.73
C ASP A 31 2.56 -21.44 1.03
N GLY A 32 3.10 -21.43 2.25
CA GLY A 32 4.27 -20.63 2.61
C GLY A 32 3.97 -19.16 2.93
N GLY A 33 2.74 -18.86 3.34
CA GLY A 33 2.36 -17.52 3.80
C GLY A 33 3.17 -17.09 5.02
N LYS A 34 3.66 -15.84 5.04
CA LYS A 34 4.31 -15.27 6.22
C LYS A 34 3.28 -15.10 7.32
N VAL A 35 3.43 -15.83 8.42
CA VAL A 35 2.57 -15.76 9.60
C VAL A 35 2.73 -14.42 10.30
N GLY A 36 1.63 -13.87 10.82
CA GLY A 36 1.66 -12.68 11.69
C GLY A 36 1.77 -11.36 10.94
N VAL A 37 1.66 -11.35 9.61
CA VAL A 37 1.64 -10.12 8.82
C VAL A 37 0.26 -9.49 8.94
N CYS A 38 0.22 -8.27 9.45
CA CYS A 38 -0.96 -7.43 9.44
C CYS A 38 -1.15 -6.84 8.04
N THR A 39 -2.38 -6.84 7.53
CA THR A 39 -2.72 -6.23 6.25
C THR A 39 -4.10 -5.59 6.36
N GLU A 40 -4.23 -4.36 5.85
CA GLU A 40 -5.51 -3.67 5.72
C GLU A 40 -6.16 -4.04 4.37
N VAL A 41 -7.39 -4.53 4.41
CA VAL A 41 -8.13 -4.99 3.23
C VAL A 41 -9.57 -4.50 3.28
N SER A 42 -10.32 -4.62 2.18
CA SER A 42 -11.75 -4.31 2.19
C SER A 42 -12.55 -5.35 2.97
N ARG A 43 -13.74 -4.96 3.49
CA ARG A 43 -14.66 -5.87 4.20
C ARG A 43 -14.93 -7.19 3.47
N ALA A 44 -15.25 -7.13 2.18
CA ALA A 44 -15.54 -8.31 1.38
C ALA A 44 -14.33 -9.28 1.31
N ILE A 45 -13.12 -8.72 1.18
CA ILE A 45 -11.88 -9.52 1.14
C ILE A 45 -11.60 -10.11 2.52
N ALA A 46 -11.69 -9.33 3.60
CA ALA A 46 -11.52 -9.83 4.96
C ALA A 46 -12.49 -10.96 5.27
N ALA A 47 -13.78 -10.78 4.94
CA ALA A 47 -14.81 -11.80 5.14
C ALA A 47 -14.48 -13.10 4.41
N LYS A 48 -14.05 -13.02 3.15
CA LYS A 48 -13.59 -14.17 2.37
C LYS A 48 -12.42 -14.88 3.05
N MET A 49 -11.38 -14.13 3.41
CA MET A 49 -10.17 -14.68 4.05
C MET A 49 -10.47 -15.32 5.42
N LEU A 50 -11.41 -14.75 6.19
CA LEU A 50 -11.87 -15.29 7.47
C LEU A 50 -12.63 -16.62 7.27
N VAL A 51 -13.52 -16.70 6.29
CA VAL A 51 -14.24 -17.95 5.96
C VAL A 51 -13.28 -19.03 5.46
N GLU A 52 -12.24 -18.65 4.72
CA GLU A 52 -11.18 -19.55 4.25
C GLU A 52 -10.20 -19.95 5.37
N GLY A 53 -10.22 -19.27 6.51
CA GLY A 53 -9.34 -19.54 7.64
C GLY A 53 -7.88 -19.17 7.40
N THR A 54 -7.59 -18.38 6.36
CA THR A 54 -6.23 -17.93 6.01
C THR A 54 -5.76 -16.77 6.88
N VAL A 55 -6.68 -16.10 7.57
CA VAL A 55 -6.41 -14.97 8.46
C VAL A 55 -7.18 -15.08 9.76
N ARG A 56 -6.80 -14.25 10.73
CA ARG A 56 -7.58 -13.91 11.92
C ARG A 56 -7.83 -12.40 11.97
N GLU A 57 -8.83 -11.97 12.73
CA GLU A 57 -9.00 -10.56 13.05
C GLU A 57 -7.80 -10.04 13.84
N ALA A 58 -7.32 -8.84 13.49
CA ALA A 58 -6.31 -8.15 14.27
C ALA A 58 -6.91 -7.63 15.58
N THR A 59 -6.14 -7.67 16.65
CA THR A 59 -6.50 -6.97 17.88
C THR A 59 -6.52 -5.45 17.63
N SER A 60 -7.21 -4.71 18.51
CA SER A 60 -7.25 -3.25 18.44
C SER A 60 -5.85 -2.62 18.45
N GLU A 61 -4.93 -3.17 19.25
CA GLU A 61 -3.55 -2.71 19.33
C GLU A 61 -2.75 -3.02 18.06
N GLU A 62 -2.85 -4.24 17.51
CA GLU A 62 -2.21 -4.61 16.25
C GLU A 62 -2.68 -3.71 15.10
N ALA A 63 -3.99 -3.49 14.99
CA ALA A 63 -4.56 -2.60 13.98
C ALA A 63 -4.08 -1.15 14.16
N ARG A 64 -3.96 -0.67 15.41
CA ARG A 64 -3.45 0.68 15.72
C ARG A 64 -1.99 0.83 15.33
N VAL A 65 -1.15 -0.15 15.65
CA VAL A 65 0.28 -0.16 15.31
C VAL A 65 0.47 -0.19 13.80
N PHE A 66 -0.28 -1.06 13.10
CA PHE A 66 -0.24 -1.18 11.65
C PHE A 66 -0.58 0.14 10.95
N ARG A 67 -1.69 0.78 11.37
CA ARG A 67 -2.10 2.07 10.79
C ARG A 67 -1.08 3.19 11.05
N LYS A 68 -0.48 3.25 12.24
CA LYS A 68 0.59 4.23 12.53
C LYS A 68 1.79 4.03 11.61
N ALA A 69 2.26 2.79 11.46
CA ALA A 69 3.37 2.47 10.57
C ALA A 69 3.06 2.84 9.11
N HIS A 70 1.82 2.63 8.65
CA HIS A 70 1.41 3.03 7.30
C HIS A 70 1.41 4.54 7.07
N VAL A 71 0.94 5.33 8.06
CA VAL A 71 0.97 6.79 7.99
C VAL A 71 2.41 7.31 7.95
N GLU A 72 3.29 6.75 8.77
CA GLU A 72 4.71 7.11 8.80
C GLU A 72 5.43 6.74 7.50
N ALA A 73 5.18 5.54 6.98
CA ALA A 73 5.74 5.10 5.70
C ALA A 73 5.27 5.98 4.53
N LYS A 74 4.00 6.38 4.51
CA LYS A 74 3.46 7.29 3.50
C LYS A 74 4.15 8.66 3.55
N ARG A 75 4.33 9.22 4.75
CA ARG A 75 5.04 10.50 4.93
C ARG A 75 6.49 10.43 4.46
N ALA A 76 7.20 9.37 4.80
CA ALA A 76 8.59 9.18 4.36
C ALA A 76 8.71 9.10 2.82
N LEU A 77 7.74 8.47 2.15
CA LEU A 77 7.67 8.45 0.69
C LEU A 77 7.36 9.83 0.11
N GLU A 78 6.38 10.55 0.66
CA GLU A 78 6.04 11.91 0.25
C GLU A 78 7.24 12.88 0.41
N GLU A 79 7.97 12.79 1.52
CA GLU A 79 9.20 13.57 1.74
C GLU A 79 10.32 13.21 0.74
N ALA A 80 10.49 11.91 0.45
CA ALA A 80 11.47 11.46 -0.52
C ALA A 80 11.11 11.87 -1.97
N GLU A 81 9.81 11.86 -2.32
CA GLU A 81 9.32 12.36 -3.60
C GLU A 81 9.51 13.87 -3.72
N ALA A 82 9.17 14.64 -2.67
CA ALA A 82 9.40 16.08 -2.64
C ALA A 82 10.89 16.42 -2.79
N ALA A 83 11.78 15.70 -2.10
CA ALA A 83 13.23 15.86 -2.24
C ALA A 83 13.73 15.56 -3.66
N LYS A 84 13.22 14.50 -4.30
CA LYS A 84 13.53 14.17 -5.70
C LYS A 84 13.06 15.28 -6.64
N THR A 85 11.82 15.75 -6.51
CA THR A 85 11.29 16.85 -7.36
C THR A 85 12.08 18.15 -7.18
N LEU A 86 12.54 18.46 -5.96
CA LEU A 86 13.38 19.63 -5.70
C LEU A 86 14.76 19.51 -6.34
N GLN A 87 15.42 18.34 -6.27
CA GLN A 87 16.70 18.12 -6.96
C GLN A 87 16.61 18.37 -8.48
N PHE A 88 15.50 17.98 -9.12
CA PHE A 88 15.28 18.27 -10.55
C PHE A 88 15.09 19.77 -10.85
N LYS A 89 14.49 20.55 -9.94
CA LYS A 89 14.33 22.01 -10.13
C LYS A 89 15.63 22.80 -9.92
N VAL A 90 16.60 22.24 -9.20
CA VAL A 90 17.89 22.90 -8.89
C VAL A 90 18.90 22.79 -10.05
N VAL A 91 18.71 21.87 -11.01
CA VAL A 91 19.32 21.99 -12.34
C VAL A 91 18.61 23.12 -13.07
N SER A 92 18.98 24.35 -12.72
CA SER A 92 18.26 25.55 -13.12
C SER A 92 18.40 25.80 -14.62
N VAL A 93 17.43 26.56 -15.14
CA VAL A 93 17.35 27.13 -16.50
C VAL A 93 18.67 27.76 -16.98
N ASP A 94 19.56 28.15 -16.07
CA ASP A 94 20.86 28.74 -16.40
C ASP A 94 21.84 27.73 -17.00
N GLU A 95 21.71 26.44 -16.67
CA GLU A 95 22.53 25.38 -17.26
C GLU A 95 21.97 24.95 -18.63
N VAL A 96 20.65 24.94 -18.78
CA VAL A 96 19.99 24.74 -20.09
C VAL A 96 20.28 25.89 -21.05
N LYS A 97 20.24 27.14 -20.58
CA LYS A 97 20.64 28.31 -21.38
C LYS A 97 22.10 28.21 -21.83
N ARG A 98 23.02 27.80 -20.95
CA ARG A 98 24.44 27.60 -21.28
C ARG A 98 24.66 26.50 -22.32
N LEU A 99 24.01 25.35 -22.17
CA LEU A 99 24.08 24.23 -23.12
C LEU A 99 23.52 24.61 -24.50
N THR A 100 22.45 25.40 -24.54
CA THR A 100 21.83 25.85 -25.80
C THR A 100 22.67 26.92 -26.50
N SER A 101 23.29 27.85 -25.74
CA SER A 101 24.20 28.85 -26.30
C SER A 101 25.54 28.27 -26.80
N ALA A 102 26.03 27.20 -26.18
CA ALA A 102 27.27 26.54 -26.61
C ALA A 102 27.09 25.79 -27.95
N ARG A 103 25.90 25.24 -28.20
CA ARG A 103 25.60 24.49 -29.43
C ARG A 103 25.35 25.38 -30.66
N GLY A 104 24.91 26.63 -30.47
CA GLY A 104 24.74 27.61 -31.55
C GLY A 104 26.04 28.25 -32.05
N ALA A 105 27.15 28.13 -31.31
CA ALA A 105 28.45 28.68 -31.69
C ALA A 105 29.31 27.72 -32.54
N GLN A 106 29.01 26.41 -32.53
CA GLN A 106 29.77 25.40 -33.29
C GLN A 106 29.31 25.23 -34.74
N ASP A 107 28.18 25.81 -35.15
CA ASP A 107 27.60 25.67 -36.50
C ASP A 107 27.87 26.90 -37.41
N ARG A 108 28.79 27.79 -37.01
CA ARG A 108 29.21 28.98 -37.79
C ARG A 108 30.73 29.19 -37.77
N ALA A 109 31.50 28.14 -38.03
CA ALA A 109 32.94 28.22 -38.31
C ALA A 109 33.25 27.54 -39.64
#